data_AF-A0A947QJ13-F1
#
_entry.id   AF-A0A947QJ13-F1
#
_cell.length_a   1.000
_cell.length_b   1.000
_cell.length_c   1.000
_cell.angle_alpha   90.00
_cell.angle_beta   90.00
_cell.angle_gamma   90.00
#
_symmetry.space_group_name_H-M   'P 1'
#
loop_
_entity.id
_entity.type
_entity.pdbx_description
1 polymer ?
#
loop_
_entity_poly.entity_id
_entity_poly.type
_entity_poly.pdbx_seq_one_letter_code
_entity_poly.pdbx_strand_id
1 'polypeptide(L)'
;MGKTSFVRGVVSASLAAAIALASCVSSPAPAALDESQARVSASDGSPAPSAASTGAPPSSAVASPDAAIDALVSKARASIDANHLSEGIKFYISALAKATAAGKRSRVDEINGTLSAIGARLTLEPHESWLGPDGSQKSASSRSAARGEGLMPAVYLYESYGYAKSAVPDAFIRFEFISNEGALNASVTTDAKGMANTSISAIAAPGKEATVRAYPIFTSEGYSYAFKTVFRDFSFVAPPNLALVAALERTPSGESANPRVLDAVASALKPLGVEVAAFNGVLASERFKAAFGGDAAALSALSGSVKAGFFALVHVDVGAPTRMEYGGKVYNIFIASAKATLRIVRVDGTVVFAQAKDGVRGQGGTEQAAIDDCLVKVREELAAIVSRDSAAIKKAFSE
;
A
#
# COMPACT_ATOMS: atom_id res chain seq x y z
N MET A 1 -0.37 10.96 -69.16
CA MET A 1 0.31 11.64 -68.04
C MET A 1 -0.62 11.55 -66.84
N GLY A 2 -0.34 10.94 -65.69
CA GLY A 2 0.76 10.07 -65.26
C GLY A 2 0.18 9.11 -64.21
N LYS A 3 0.54 7.83 -64.35
CA LYS A 3 0.29 6.74 -63.40
C LYS A 3 1.26 6.88 -62.22
N THR A 4 0.88 6.44 -61.03
CA THR A 4 1.81 5.70 -60.15
C THR A 4 1.03 4.81 -59.20
N SER A 5 1.21 3.51 -59.43
CA SER A 5 0.83 2.40 -58.58
C SER A 5 2.03 2.11 -57.68
N PHE A 6 1.82 1.80 -56.40
CA PHE A 6 2.83 1.11 -55.61
C PHE A 6 2.19 0.03 -54.75
N VAL A 7 2.43 -1.20 -55.20
CA VAL A 7 2.25 -2.47 -54.51
C VAL A 7 3.38 -2.62 -53.49
N ARG A 8 3.08 -3.10 -52.29
CA ARG A 8 4.02 -3.92 -51.49
C ARG A 8 3.24 -4.72 -50.45
N GLY A 9 3.05 -6.00 -50.76
CA GLY A 9 2.78 -7.03 -49.77
C GLY A 9 4.06 -7.41 -49.03
N VAL A 10 3.93 -7.76 -47.76
CA VAL A 10 4.91 -8.57 -47.04
C VAL A 10 4.13 -9.63 -46.27
N VAL A 11 4.37 -10.87 -46.65
CA VAL A 11 4.04 -12.10 -45.91
C VAL A 11 5.30 -12.50 -45.14
N SER A 12 5.18 -12.80 -43.85
CA SER A 12 6.09 -13.66 -43.06
C SER A 12 5.38 -13.94 -41.72
N ALA A 13 4.83 -15.14 -41.49
CA ALA A 13 5.49 -16.40 -41.12
C ALA A 13 6.01 -16.42 -39.67
N SER A 14 5.16 -17.00 -38.81
CA SER A 14 5.40 -18.00 -37.76
C SER A 14 6.71 -18.07 -36.95
N LEU A 15 6.47 -18.29 -35.65
CA LEU A 15 7.16 -19.20 -34.70
C LEU A 15 8.47 -18.72 -34.04
N ALA A 16 8.42 -18.53 -32.71
CA ALA A 16 9.38 -19.11 -31.78
C ALA A 16 8.84 -19.03 -30.34
N ALA A 17 8.58 -20.21 -29.77
CA ALA A 17 8.45 -20.40 -28.33
C ALA A 17 9.83 -20.29 -27.67
N ALA A 18 9.89 -19.69 -26.48
CA ALA A 18 11.01 -19.84 -25.57
C ALA A 18 10.48 -20.24 -24.19
N ILE A 19 10.84 -21.45 -23.81
CA ILE A 19 10.63 -22.13 -22.53
C ILE A 19 11.85 -21.87 -21.64
N ALA A 20 11.60 -21.87 -20.32
CA ALA A 20 12.55 -22.03 -19.20
C ALA A 20 13.25 -20.73 -18.72
N LEU A 21 13.54 -20.53 -17.43
CA LEU A 21 13.78 -21.45 -16.32
C LEU A 21 13.25 -20.90 -15.00
N ALA A 22 12.71 -21.81 -14.18
CA ALA A 22 12.56 -21.65 -12.75
C ALA A 22 13.94 -21.65 -12.06
N SER A 23 14.12 -20.79 -11.06
CA SER A 23 15.21 -20.94 -10.09
C SER A 23 14.66 -20.69 -8.69
N CYS A 24 14.35 -21.79 -8.01
CA CYS A 24 14.23 -21.85 -6.56
C CYS A 24 15.63 -21.69 -5.96
N VAL A 25 15.81 -20.76 -5.03
CA VAL A 25 16.92 -20.80 -4.08
C VAL A 25 16.30 -20.82 -2.69
N SER A 26 16.27 -22.03 -2.14
CA SER A 26 16.08 -22.29 -0.72
C SER A 26 17.47 -22.49 -0.12
N SER A 27 17.83 -21.72 0.90
CA SER A 27 18.95 -22.03 1.79
C SER A 27 18.43 -22.23 3.21
N PRO A 28 18.83 -23.31 3.90
CA PRO A 28 18.30 -23.68 5.21
C PRO A 28 18.99 -22.94 6.36
N ALA A 29 18.23 -22.81 7.45
CA ALA A 29 18.66 -22.33 8.76
C ALA A 29 19.20 -23.53 9.62
N PRO A 30 19.65 -23.30 10.87
CA PRO A 30 20.95 -23.72 11.36
C PRO A 30 20.94 -25.04 12.14
N ALA A 31 22.09 -25.72 12.17
CA ALA A 31 22.33 -26.86 13.05
C ALA A 31 22.69 -26.38 14.46
N ALA A 32 21.87 -26.81 15.42
CA ALA A 32 22.19 -26.84 16.85
C ALA A 32 23.33 -27.83 17.11
N LEU A 33 24.24 -27.49 18.02
CA LEU A 33 25.04 -28.49 18.72
C LEU A 33 24.97 -28.25 20.21
N ASP A 34 24.56 -29.34 20.84
CA ASP A 34 24.24 -29.57 22.22
C ASP A 34 25.52 -29.75 23.05
N GLU A 35 25.38 -29.46 24.34
CA GLU A 35 26.35 -29.74 25.38
C GLU A 35 26.44 -31.25 25.66
N SER A 36 27.58 -31.59 26.28
CA SER A 36 27.71 -32.65 27.29
C SER A 36 28.35 -33.97 26.86
N GLN A 37 29.48 -34.21 27.53
CA GLN A 37 29.99 -35.46 28.12
C GLN A 37 31.38 -35.85 27.59
N ALA A 38 32.32 -36.39 28.37
CA ALA A 38 32.62 -36.44 29.79
C ALA A 38 33.88 -37.33 29.89
N ARG A 39 34.80 -37.00 30.81
CA ARG A 39 35.77 -37.92 31.49
C ARG A 39 36.90 -38.55 30.65
N VAL A 40 38.07 -38.99 31.15
CA VAL A 40 38.91 -38.89 32.38
C VAL A 40 40.24 -39.61 32.02
N SER A 41 41.33 -39.32 32.78
CA SER A 41 42.64 -40.03 32.91
C SER A 41 43.79 -39.45 32.06
N ALA A 42 44.88 -38.87 32.58
CA ALA A 42 45.82 -39.15 33.70
C ALA A 42 47.14 -39.77 33.19
N SER A 43 48.26 -39.04 33.34
CA SER A 43 49.49 -39.52 34.04
C SER A 43 50.67 -38.51 33.92
N ASP A 44 51.19 -38.15 35.09
CA ASP A 44 52.60 -38.02 35.52
C ASP A 44 53.63 -37.13 34.82
N GLY A 45 54.35 -36.36 35.66
CA GLY A 45 55.72 -35.89 35.39
C GLY A 45 56.13 -34.56 36.04
N SER A 46 56.32 -34.55 37.36
CA SER A 46 57.09 -33.50 38.09
C SER A 46 58.61 -33.57 37.74
N PRO A 47 59.49 -32.55 37.96
CA PRO A 47 59.61 -31.83 39.23
C PRO A 47 59.87 -30.30 39.19
N ALA A 48 59.67 -29.69 40.35
CA ALA A 48 59.94 -28.29 40.71
C ALA A 48 61.45 -27.96 40.82
N PRO A 49 61.79 -26.66 40.96
CA PRO A 49 62.09 -26.19 42.32
C PRO A 49 61.51 -24.79 42.70
N SER A 50 61.25 -24.67 44.01
CA SER A 50 61.27 -23.53 44.97
C SER A 50 61.83 -22.18 44.48
N ALA A 51 61.45 -20.99 44.98
CA ALA A 51 60.50 -20.53 46.00
C ALA A 51 60.40 -18.98 45.92
N ALA A 52 59.35 -18.44 46.56
CA ALA A 52 59.28 -17.16 47.29
C ALA A 52 58.47 -15.97 46.71
N SER A 53 57.63 -15.48 47.63
CA SER A 53 57.06 -14.13 47.80
C SER A 53 55.66 -13.84 47.23
N THR A 54 54.70 -13.93 48.15
CA THR A 54 53.73 -12.87 48.50
C THR A 54 53.35 -11.87 47.40
N GLY A 55 52.17 -12.09 46.84
CA GLY A 55 51.37 -11.07 46.18
C GLY A 55 49.95 -11.59 46.05
N ALA A 56 49.10 -11.28 47.04
CA ALA A 56 47.67 -11.47 46.88
C ALA A 56 47.24 -10.78 45.57
N PRO A 57 46.51 -11.45 44.66
CA PRO A 57 45.93 -10.75 43.53
C PRO A 57 45.02 -9.65 44.10
N PRO A 58 45.07 -8.41 43.57
CA PRO A 58 44.13 -7.40 44.01
C PRO A 58 42.73 -7.97 43.79
N SER A 59 42.02 -8.14 44.90
CA SER A 59 40.59 -8.37 44.90
C SER A 59 40.00 -7.30 43.99
N SER A 60 39.51 -7.71 42.82
CA SER A 60 38.77 -6.86 41.91
C SER A 60 37.61 -6.30 42.71
N ALA A 61 37.79 -5.10 43.25
CA ALA A 61 36.75 -4.41 43.99
C ALA A 61 35.55 -4.36 43.05
N VAL A 62 34.49 -5.09 43.40
CA VAL A 62 33.23 -5.04 42.69
C VAL A 62 32.82 -3.58 42.72
N ALA A 63 32.99 -2.89 41.60
CA ALA A 63 32.72 -1.46 41.50
C ALA A 63 31.31 -1.24 42.05
N SER A 64 31.17 -0.29 42.98
CA SER A 64 29.85 0.00 43.53
C SER A 64 28.90 0.30 42.37
N PRO A 65 27.64 -0.14 42.43
CA PRO A 65 26.70 0.08 41.34
C PRO A 65 26.54 1.58 41.00
N ASP A 66 26.81 2.49 41.94
CA ASP A 66 26.88 3.94 41.64
C ASP A 66 28.08 4.30 40.76
N ALA A 67 29.28 3.82 41.09
CA ALA A 67 30.47 4.10 40.30
C ALA A 67 30.33 3.60 38.85
N ALA A 68 29.67 2.46 38.65
CA ALA A 68 29.39 1.92 37.32
C ALA A 68 28.37 2.77 36.54
N ILE A 69 27.33 3.30 37.20
CA ILE A 69 26.34 4.20 36.59
C ILE A 69 27.01 5.54 36.23
N ASP A 70 27.77 6.13 37.15
CA ASP A 70 28.45 7.41 36.95
C ASP A 70 29.48 7.33 35.80
N ALA A 71 30.20 6.21 35.69
CA ALA A 71 31.11 5.97 34.57
C ALA A 71 30.38 5.95 33.22
N LEU A 72 29.19 5.36 33.14
CA LEU A 72 28.38 5.36 31.91
C LEU A 72 27.82 6.75 31.59
N VAL A 73 27.35 7.49 32.60
CA VAL A 73 26.90 8.88 32.43
C VAL A 73 28.04 9.78 31.96
N SER A 74 29.25 9.60 32.50
CA SER A 74 30.43 10.36 32.08
C SER A 74 30.81 10.03 30.63
N LYS A 75 30.79 8.76 30.24
CA LYS A 75 30.99 8.35 28.83
C LYS A 75 29.92 8.94 27.91
N ALA A 76 28.66 8.94 28.35
CA ALA A 76 27.57 9.51 27.59
C ALA A 76 27.80 10.99 27.27
N ARG A 77 28.19 11.78 28.27
CA ARG A 77 28.53 13.20 28.10
C ARG A 77 29.72 13.39 27.16
N ALA A 78 30.82 12.66 27.37
CA ALA A 78 31.99 12.74 26.51
C ALA A 78 31.69 12.38 25.04
N SER A 79 30.84 11.39 24.79
CA SER A 79 30.38 11.05 23.43
C SER A 79 29.55 12.17 22.81
N ILE A 80 28.65 12.80 23.57
CA ILE A 80 27.85 13.94 23.07
C ILE A 80 28.75 15.13 22.75
N ASP A 81 29.71 15.44 23.63
CA ASP A 81 30.68 16.53 23.41
C ASP A 81 31.56 16.28 22.17
N ALA A 82 31.77 15.00 21.81
CA ALA A 82 32.46 14.58 20.59
C ALA A 82 31.55 14.49 19.35
N ASN A 83 30.31 15.00 19.41
CA ASN A 83 29.28 14.92 18.35
C ASN A 83 28.83 13.48 18.00
N HIS A 84 29.00 12.52 18.91
CA HIS A 84 28.52 11.15 18.75
C HIS A 84 27.22 10.95 19.54
N LEU A 85 26.17 11.69 19.17
CA LEU A 85 24.89 11.72 19.91
C LEU A 85 24.29 10.32 20.11
N SER A 86 24.24 9.50 19.06
CA SER A 86 23.67 8.15 19.11
C SER A 86 24.40 7.24 20.09
N GLU A 87 25.74 7.36 20.18
CA GLU A 87 26.54 6.63 21.18
C GLU A 87 26.27 7.15 22.59
N GLY A 88 26.22 8.47 22.75
CA GLY A 88 25.89 9.12 24.03
C GLY A 88 24.54 8.66 24.58
N ILE A 89 23.52 8.61 23.74
CA ILE A 89 22.19 8.10 24.11
C ILE A 89 22.26 6.62 24.51
N LYS A 90 23.00 5.78 23.78
CA LYS A 90 23.20 4.36 24.13
C LYS A 90 23.86 4.19 25.51
N PHE A 91 24.83 5.04 25.85
CA PHE A 91 25.44 5.03 27.20
C PHE A 91 24.45 5.48 28.29
N TYR A 92 23.63 6.50 28.04
CA TYR A 92 22.55 6.87 28.96
C TYR A 92 21.54 5.74 29.17
N ILE A 93 21.18 5.01 28.12
CA ILE A 93 20.27 3.86 28.22
C ILE A 93 20.90 2.73 29.02
N SER A 94 22.19 2.47 28.83
CA SER A 94 22.93 1.48 29.62
C SER A 94 23.01 1.90 31.10
N ALA A 95 23.19 3.20 31.37
CA ALA A 95 23.16 3.75 32.72
C ALA A 95 21.76 3.61 33.35
N LEU A 96 20.71 3.89 32.58
CA LEU A 96 19.32 3.75 32.99
C LEU A 96 19.01 2.30 33.36
N ALA A 97 19.40 1.35 32.50
CA ALA A 97 19.25 -0.08 32.74
C ALA A 97 19.86 -0.52 34.07
N LYS A 98 21.11 -0.12 34.33
CA LYS A 98 21.82 -0.44 35.59
C LYS A 98 21.18 0.23 36.81
N ALA A 99 20.75 1.49 36.68
CA ALA A 99 20.06 2.19 37.75
C ALA A 99 18.72 1.54 38.11
N THR A 100 17.95 1.11 37.10
CA THR A 100 16.70 0.37 37.28
C THR A 100 16.94 -0.99 37.94
N ALA A 101 17.91 -1.77 37.45
CA ALA A 101 18.25 -3.07 38.01
C ALA A 101 18.73 -2.98 39.48
N ALA A 102 19.41 -1.88 39.84
CA ALA A 102 19.85 -1.61 41.20
C ALA A 102 18.79 -0.95 42.10
N GLY A 103 17.56 -0.71 41.61
CA GLY A 103 16.47 -0.10 42.38
C GLY A 103 16.67 1.39 42.72
N LYS A 104 17.55 2.10 42.01
CA LYS A 104 17.96 3.48 42.32
C LYS A 104 17.04 4.50 41.65
N ARG A 105 15.85 4.70 42.23
CA ARG A 105 14.80 5.54 41.65
C ARG A 105 15.25 6.99 41.34
N SER A 106 15.97 7.63 42.25
CA SER A 106 16.48 9.00 42.03
C SER A 106 17.39 9.11 40.80
N ARG A 107 18.24 8.10 40.57
CA ARG A 107 19.11 8.04 39.38
C ARG A 107 18.34 7.76 38.10
N VAL A 108 17.32 6.90 38.18
CA VAL A 108 16.41 6.65 37.05
C VAL A 108 15.72 7.95 36.62
N ASP A 109 15.20 8.73 37.58
CA ASP A 109 14.52 9.99 37.30
C ASP A 109 15.48 11.04 36.70
N GLU A 110 16.71 11.16 37.23
CA GLU A 110 17.76 12.03 36.69
C GLU A 110 18.11 11.69 35.23
N ILE A 111 18.33 10.41 34.93
CA ILE A 111 18.69 9.94 33.59
C ILE A 111 17.52 10.12 32.63
N ASN A 112 16.28 9.80 33.04
CA ASN A 112 15.09 10.05 32.24
C ASN A 112 14.87 11.53 31.96
N GLY A 113 15.13 12.41 32.93
CA GLY A 113 15.09 13.86 32.72
C GLY A 113 16.09 14.32 31.67
N THR A 114 17.31 13.76 31.70
CA THR A 114 18.36 14.04 30.72
C THR A 114 17.98 13.53 29.32
N LEU A 115 17.53 12.28 29.21
CA LEU A 115 17.04 11.72 27.95
C LEU A 115 15.89 12.56 27.40
N SER A 116 14.94 12.97 28.23
CA SER A 116 13.83 13.84 27.81
C SER A 116 14.31 15.19 27.26
N ALA A 117 15.32 15.80 27.90
CA ALA A 117 15.94 17.04 27.40
C ALA A 117 16.68 16.84 26.06
N ILE A 118 17.33 15.68 25.86
CA ILE A 118 17.89 15.31 24.56
C ILE A 118 16.77 15.17 23.53
N GLY A 119 15.70 14.45 23.86
CA GLY A 119 14.55 14.25 22.98
C GLY A 119 13.88 15.55 22.54
N ALA A 120 13.84 16.56 23.41
CA ALA A 120 13.30 17.90 23.08
C ALA A 120 14.13 18.65 22.01
N ARG A 121 15.39 18.24 21.80
CA ARG A 121 16.26 18.78 20.74
C ARG A 121 16.20 17.97 19.45
N LEU A 122 15.65 16.76 19.48
CA LEU A 122 15.52 15.91 18.31
C LEU A 122 14.32 16.34 17.46
N THR A 123 14.50 16.34 16.14
CA THR A 123 13.44 16.56 15.17
C THR A 123 13.42 15.47 14.11
N LEU A 124 12.22 15.00 13.78
CA LEU A 124 11.98 14.12 12.65
C LEU A 124 11.34 14.92 11.52
N GLU A 125 12.03 15.00 10.39
CA GLU A 125 11.58 15.73 9.20
C GLU A 125 11.24 14.75 8.08
N PRO A 126 10.14 14.94 7.35
CA PRO A 126 9.82 14.07 6.22
C PRO A 126 10.83 14.29 5.09
N HIS A 127 11.13 13.23 4.33
CA HIS A 127 11.94 13.33 3.12
C HIS A 127 11.29 14.28 2.08
N GLU A 128 12.09 14.92 1.23
CA GLU A 128 11.63 15.90 0.24
C GLU A 128 10.56 15.37 -0.73
N SER A 129 10.55 14.06 -1.00
CA SER A 129 9.52 13.40 -1.80
C SER A 129 8.11 13.53 -1.20
N TRP A 130 8.02 13.72 0.12
CA TRP A 130 6.78 13.94 0.85
C TRP A 130 6.39 15.40 0.96
N LEU A 131 7.18 16.34 0.43
CA LEU A 131 6.90 17.76 0.52
C LEU A 131 6.21 18.31 -0.74
N GLY A 132 5.21 19.16 -0.49
CA GLY A 132 4.52 20.08 -1.39
C GLY A 132 5.45 21.15 -1.95
N PRO A 133 5.10 21.77 -3.10
CA PRO A 133 5.74 23.01 -3.53
C PRO A 133 5.66 24.13 -2.48
N ASP A 134 4.66 24.07 -1.60
CA ASP A 134 4.43 24.99 -0.48
C ASP A 134 5.13 24.55 0.82
N GLY A 135 5.90 23.45 0.80
CA GLY A 135 6.55 22.88 1.97
C GLY A 135 5.63 22.07 2.89
N SER A 136 4.34 21.94 2.56
CA SER A 136 3.41 21.09 3.33
C SER A 136 3.69 19.61 3.09
N GLN A 137 3.36 18.73 4.03
CA GLN A 137 3.50 17.30 3.81
C GLN A 137 2.32 16.77 2.98
N LYS A 138 2.62 16.10 1.87
CA LYS A 138 1.64 15.45 1.00
C LYS A 138 1.07 14.17 1.64
N SER A 139 -0.08 13.74 1.13
CA SER A 139 -0.62 12.40 1.37
C SER A 139 -0.35 11.47 0.18
N ALA A 140 -0.33 10.17 0.42
CA ALA A 140 -0.10 9.14 -0.61
C ALA A 140 -1.33 8.25 -0.81
N SER A 141 -1.36 7.47 -1.89
CA SER A 141 -2.44 6.50 -2.13
C SER A 141 -2.24 5.24 -1.29
N SER A 142 -3.23 4.89 -0.48
CA SER A 142 -3.30 3.61 0.26
C SER A 142 -3.18 2.39 -0.66
N ARG A 143 -3.84 2.40 -1.82
CA ARG A 143 -3.78 1.31 -2.81
C ARG A 143 -2.40 1.13 -3.44
N SER A 144 -1.75 2.24 -3.79
CA SER A 144 -0.40 2.17 -4.37
C SER A 144 0.57 1.61 -3.32
N ALA A 145 0.50 2.15 -2.10
CA ALA A 145 1.34 1.70 -0.99
C ALA A 145 1.13 0.22 -0.65
N ALA A 146 -0.11 -0.28 -0.73
CA ALA A 146 -0.43 -1.69 -0.50
C ALA A 146 0.23 -2.65 -1.51
N ARG A 147 0.71 -2.15 -2.65
CA ARG A 147 1.45 -2.91 -3.67
C ARG A 147 2.95 -2.64 -3.65
N GLY A 148 3.45 -1.87 -2.68
CA GLY A 148 4.84 -1.43 -2.67
C GLY A 148 5.15 -0.36 -3.71
N GLU A 149 4.13 0.35 -4.20
CA GLU A 149 4.26 1.40 -5.21
C GLU A 149 3.99 2.80 -4.63
N GLY A 150 4.47 3.83 -5.30
CA GLY A 150 4.21 5.22 -4.92
C GLY A 150 5.11 5.71 -3.77
N LEU A 151 4.60 6.67 -2.99
CA LEU A 151 5.37 7.29 -1.90
C LEU A 151 5.47 6.36 -0.70
N MET A 152 6.70 6.03 -0.31
CA MET A 152 7.01 5.23 0.87
C MET A 152 7.53 6.12 2.01
N PRO A 153 7.23 5.80 3.29
CA PRO A 153 7.64 6.65 4.41
C PRO A 153 9.17 6.78 4.50
N ALA A 154 9.63 8.02 4.61
CA ALA A 154 11.04 8.35 4.69
C ALA A 154 11.24 9.63 5.52
N VAL A 155 12.22 9.61 6.40
CA VAL A 155 12.50 10.69 7.35
C VAL A 155 13.99 11.00 7.43
N TYR A 156 14.29 12.23 7.86
CA TYR A 156 15.56 12.63 8.41
C TYR A 156 15.44 12.84 9.92
N LEU A 157 16.41 12.34 10.68
CA LEU A 157 16.57 12.61 12.10
C LEU A 157 17.68 13.64 12.30
N TYR A 158 17.32 14.76 12.92
CA TYR A 158 18.25 15.83 13.27
C TYR A 158 18.23 16.14 14.76
N GLU A 159 19.35 16.65 15.25
CA GLU A 159 19.45 17.36 16.52
C GLU A 159 19.51 18.86 16.23
N SER A 160 18.63 19.62 16.87
CA SER A 160 18.55 21.08 16.75
C SER A 160 19.40 21.76 17.80
N TYR A 161 20.26 22.68 17.33
CA TYR A 161 21.09 23.57 18.14
C TYR A 161 20.58 25.03 18.06
N GLY A 162 19.29 25.21 17.76
CA GLY A 162 18.64 26.52 17.63
C GLY A 162 18.84 27.18 16.27
N TYR A 163 20.09 27.31 15.80
CA TYR A 163 20.44 27.93 14.51
C TYR A 163 21.05 26.96 13.49
N ALA A 164 21.41 25.75 13.92
CA ALA A 164 21.95 24.69 13.09
C ALA A 164 21.26 23.36 13.40
N LYS A 165 21.26 22.46 12.42
CA LYS A 165 20.82 21.07 12.55
C LYS A 165 22.01 20.16 12.31
N SER A 166 22.15 19.15 13.16
CA SER A 166 23.15 18.09 12.98
C SER A 166 22.44 16.77 12.66
N ALA A 167 22.92 16.05 11.65
CA ALA A 167 22.43 14.71 11.33
C ALA A 167 22.75 13.74 12.45
N VAL A 168 21.80 12.86 12.77
CA VAL A 168 21.99 11.81 13.78
C VAL A 168 22.13 10.46 13.07
N PRO A 169 23.37 9.99 12.79
CA PRO A 169 23.61 8.70 12.17
C PRO A 169 23.41 7.54 13.16
N ASP A 170 23.27 6.32 12.66
CA ASP A 170 23.25 5.08 13.44
C ASP A 170 22.15 5.00 14.52
N ALA A 171 21.07 5.75 14.34
CA ALA A 171 19.86 5.70 15.16
C ALA A 171 18.82 4.80 14.48
N PHE A 172 18.12 3.94 15.24
CA PHE A 172 17.02 3.18 14.65
C PHE A 172 15.76 4.04 14.59
N ILE A 173 15.12 4.09 13.43
CA ILE A 173 13.77 4.64 13.27
C ILE A 173 12.79 3.47 13.19
N ARG A 174 11.84 3.47 14.13
CA ARG A 174 10.72 2.54 14.13
C ARG A 174 9.60 3.11 13.27
N PHE A 175 9.14 2.31 12.32
CA PHE A 175 7.94 2.56 11.55
C PHE A 175 6.83 1.61 12.02
N GLU A 176 5.62 2.12 12.24
CA GLU A 176 4.47 1.30 12.62
C GLU A 176 3.18 1.86 12.04
N PHE A 177 2.24 0.98 11.71
CA PHE A 177 0.89 1.39 11.39
C PHE A 177 0.17 1.82 12.68
N ILE A 178 -0.32 3.05 12.72
CA ILE A 178 -1.19 3.54 13.80
C ILE A 178 -2.67 3.50 13.40
N SER A 179 -2.95 3.37 12.10
CA SER A 179 -4.28 3.10 11.54
C SER A 179 -4.14 2.21 10.31
N ASN A 180 -5.09 1.27 10.15
CA ASN A 180 -5.14 0.29 9.06
C ASN A 180 -3.86 -0.54 8.95
N GLU A 181 -3.86 -1.68 9.65
CA GLU A 181 -2.71 -2.56 9.81
C GLU A 181 -2.08 -3.00 8.48
N GLY A 182 -0.85 -3.49 8.52
CA GLY A 182 -0.15 -3.90 7.32
C GLY A 182 1.23 -4.47 7.62
N ALA A 183 1.98 -4.71 6.55
CA ALA A 183 3.34 -5.24 6.63
C ALA A 183 4.32 -4.21 6.06
N LEU A 184 5.33 -3.83 6.85
CA LEU A 184 6.39 -2.91 6.44
C LEU A 184 7.73 -3.30 7.09
N ASN A 185 8.83 -2.73 6.61
CA ASN A 185 10.11 -2.86 7.31
C ASN A 185 10.12 -1.98 8.57
N ALA A 186 9.85 -2.59 9.72
CA ALA A 186 9.50 -1.86 10.94
C ALA A 186 10.67 -1.11 11.59
N SER A 187 11.93 -1.42 11.27
CA SER A 187 13.06 -0.76 11.92
C SER A 187 14.20 -0.57 10.93
N VAL A 188 14.61 0.69 10.74
CA VAL A 188 15.66 1.05 9.79
C VAL A 188 16.63 2.01 10.45
N THR A 189 17.92 1.75 10.31
CA THR A 189 18.98 2.59 10.86
C THR A 189 19.18 3.83 9.98
N THR A 190 19.41 4.99 10.61
CA THR A 190 19.74 6.21 9.89
C THR A 190 21.14 6.15 9.29
N ASP A 191 21.28 6.68 8.07
CA ASP A 191 22.58 6.80 7.40
C ASP A 191 23.40 8.01 7.92
N ALA A 192 24.54 8.28 7.28
CA ALA A 192 25.42 9.41 7.62
C ALA A 192 24.74 10.80 7.53
N LYS A 193 23.62 10.92 6.81
CA LYS A 193 22.82 12.14 6.69
C LYS A 193 21.61 12.15 7.63
N GLY A 194 21.48 11.14 8.50
CA GLY A 194 20.34 10.98 9.39
C GLY A 194 19.10 10.44 8.68
N MET A 195 19.20 9.92 7.45
CA MET A 195 18.07 9.45 6.65
C MET A 195 17.71 8.00 6.99
N ALA A 196 16.43 7.72 7.16
CA ALA A 196 15.88 6.37 7.20
C ALA A 196 14.57 6.28 6.41
N ASN A 197 14.40 5.20 5.65
CA ASN A 197 13.20 4.95 4.86
C ASN A 197 12.74 3.50 5.04
N THR A 198 11.43 3.29 5.00
CA THR A 198 10.82 1.95 5.03
C THR A 198 10.11 1.67 3.71
N SER A 199 9.79 0.40 3.47
CA SER A 199 8.90 -0.03 2.40
C SER A 199 7.65 -0.67 3.01
N ILE A 200 6.49 -0.31 2.46
CA ILE A 200 5.22 -0.96 2.76
C ILE A 200 5.04 -2.08 1.74
N SER A 201 4.82 -3.29 2.23
CA SER A 201 4.60 -4.49 1.40
C SER A 201 3.12 -4.88 1.32
N ALA A 202 2.31 -4.49 2.31
CA ALA A 202 0.87 -4.69 2.32
C ALA A 202 0.18 -3.70 3.26
N ILE A 203 -1.07 -3.36 2.94
CA ILE A 203 -2.03 -2.69 3.83
C ILE A 203 -3.27 -3.59 3.89
N ALA A 204 -3.81 -3.82 5.08
CA ALA A 204 -4.89 -4.76 5.34
C ALA A 204 -6.19 -4.37 4.60
N ALA A 205 -6.53 -3.08 4.56
CA ALA A 205 -7.64 -2.55 3.78
C ALA A 205 -7.17 -1.43 2.82
N PRO A 206 -6.70 -1.76 1.61
CA PRO A 206 -6.15 -0.79 0.66
C PRO A 206 -7.14 0.30 0.17
N GLY A 207 -8.45 0.09 0.33
CA GLY A 207 -9.47 1.11 0.04
C GLY A 207 -9.81 2.02 1.23
N LYS A 208 -9.11 1.89 2.36
CA LYS A 208 -9.29 2.74 3.54
C LYS A 208 -8.05 3.58 3.79
N GLU A 209 -8.22 4.65 4.54
CA GLU A 209 -7.10 5.45 5.01
C GLU A 209 -6.16 4.62 5.88
N ALA A 210 -4.86 4.93 5.83
CA ALA A 210 -3.84 4.33 6.67
C ALA A 210 -2.86 5.40 7.12
N THR A 211 -2.24 5.21 8.27
CA THR A 211 -1.23 6.13 8.79
C THR A 211 -0.07 5.33 9.33
N VAL A 212 1.13 5.63 8.84
CA VAL A 212 2.38 5.07 9.34
C VAL A 212 3.09 6.14 10.17
N ARG A 213 3.44 5.80 11.40
CA ARG A 213 4.22 6.65 12.29
C ARG A 213 5.68 6.22 12.29
N ALA A 214 6.58 7.19 12.16
CA ALA A 214 8.01 7.04 12.34
C ALA A 214 8.45 7.71 13.66
N TYR A 215 9.30 7.06 14.46
CA TYR A 215 9.91 7.64 15.67
C TYR A 215 11.26 6.98 15.99
N PRO A 216 12.20 7.67 16.66
CA PRO A 216 13.51 7.10 16.95
C PRO A 216 13.46 6.20 18.18
N ILE A 217 14.15 5.07 18.10
CA ILE A 217 14.42 4.12 19.18
C ILE A 217 15.92 3.91 19.27
N PHE A 218 16.44 3.94 20.50
CA PHE A 218 17.83 3.59 20.77
C PHE A 218 17.83 2.36 21.67
N THR A 219 18.71 1.41 21.36
CA THR A 219 18.83 0.15 22.09
C THR A 219 20.26 -0.04 22.54
N SER A 220 20.46 -0.42 23.80
CA SER A 220 21.75 -0.81 24.35
C SER A 220 21.56 -1.88 25.44
N GLU A 221 22.40 -2.92 25.43
CA GLU A 221 22.39 -4.00 26.44
C GLU A 221 20.99 -4.63 26.66
N GLY A 222 20.17 -4.74 25.61
CA GLY A 222 18.80 -5.28 25.69
C GLY A 222 17.74 -4.31 26.19
N TYR A 223 18.12 -3.09 26.59
CA TYR A 223 17.20 -2.03 26.96
C TYR A 223 16.95 -1.09 25.79
N SER A 224 15.68 -0.76 25.56
CA SER A 224 15.24 0.14 24.49
C SER A 224 14.60 1.39 25.08
N TYR A 225 14.96 2.55 24.54
CA TYR A 225 14.31 3.83 24.84
C TYR A 225 13.75 4.44 23.56
N ALA A 226 12.43 4.68 23.55
CA ALA A 226 11.72 5.23 22.40
C ALA A 226 11.33 6.68 22.65
N PHE A 227 11.75 7.59 21.77
CA PHE A 227 11.38 8.99 21.81
C PHE A 227 10.02 9.21 21.14
N LYS A 228 8.94 8.66 21.73
CA LYS A 228 7.59 8.67 21.13
C LYS A 228 7.00 10.06 20.89
N THR A 229 7.52 11.09 21.58
CA THR A 229 7.14 12.50 21.37
C THR A 229 7.80 13.11 20.14
N VAL A 230 8.87 12.50 19.63
CA VAL A 230 9.56 12.87 18.40
C VAL A 230 9.06 11.90 17.34
N PHE A 231 8.04 12.31 16.59
CA PHE A 231 7.43 11.44 15.60
C PHE A 231 7.06 12.18 14.32
N ARG A 232 6.86 11.41 13.25
CA ARG A 232 6.31 11.87 11.99
C ARG A 232 5.27 10.89 11.49
N ASP A 233 4.10 11.40 11.15
CA ASP A 233 3.00 10.60 10.61
C ASP A 233 2.95 10.76 9.08
N PHE A 234 2.73 9.65 8.38
CA PHE A 234 2.60 9.55 6.94
C PHE A 234 1.18 9.09 6.61
N SER A 235 0.39 9.98 6.03
CA SER A 235 -1.01 9.72 5.71
C SER A 235 -1.17 9.13 4.33
N PHE A 236 -1.85 7.99 4.27
CA PHE A 236 -2.29 7.33 3.06
C PHE A 236 -3.80 7.46 2.95
N VAL A 237 -4.28 8.11 1.90
CA VAL A 237 -5.70 8.38 1.71
C VAL A 237 -6.39 7.25 0.96
N ALA A 238 -7.64 7.00 1.32
CA ALA A 238 -8.53 6.18 0.52
C ALA A 238 -8.80 6.86 -0.83
N PRO A 239 -9.04 6.09 -1.91
CA PRO A 239 -9.60 6.69 -3.13
C PRO A 239 -10.99 7.27 -2.87
N PRO A 240 -11.44 8.21 -3.71
CA PRO A 240 -12.79 8.75 -3.61
C PRO A 240 -13.85 7.64 -3.69
N ASN A 241 -14.80 7.64 -2.76
CA ASN A 241 -15.93 6.69 -2.74
C ASN A 241 -17.03 7.09 -3.75
N LEU A 242 -16.62 7.47 -4.95
CA LEU A 242 -17.50 7.95 -6.02
C LEU A 242 -17.36 7.05 -7.25
N ALA A 243 -18.49 6.50 -7.69
CA ALA A 243 -18.64 5.76 -8.93
C ALA A 243 -19.28 6.63 -10.01
N LEU A 244 -18.56 6.86 -11.11
CA LEU A 244 -19.13 7.45 -12.31
C LEU A 244 -19.80 6.36 -13.16
N VAL A 245 -21.09 6.53 -13.44
CA VAL A 245 -21.88 5.57 -14.24
C VAL A 245 -21.98 6.09 -15.65
N ALA A 246 -21.49 5.32 -16.62
CA ALA A 246 -21.61 5.63 -18.03
C ALA A 246 -22.11 4.41 -18.80
N ALA A 247 -22.91 4.64 -19.82
CA ALA A 247 -23.49 3.58 -20.62
C ALA A 247 -23.33 3.86 -22.11
N LEU A 248 -22.96 2.85 -22.89
CA LEU A 248 -23.03 2.85 -24.34
C LEU A 248 -24.14 1.88 -24.74
N GLU A 249 -25.22 2.41 -25.29
CA GLU A 249 -26.37 1.64 -25.75
C GLU A 249 -26.43 1.73 -27.28
N ARG A 250 -26.34 0.58 -27.94
CA ARG A 250 -26.43 0.45 -29.39
C ARG A 250 -27.69 -0.30 -29.77
N THR A 251 -28.39 0.23 -30.75
CA THR A 251 -29.55 -0.39 -31.39
C THR A 251 -29.31 -0.44 -32.91
N PRO A 252 -30.18 -1.09 -33.69
CA PRO A 252 -30.05 -1.10 -35.15
C PRO A 252 -30.07 0.29 -35.80
N SER A 253 -30.63 1.30 -35.13
CA SER A 253 -30.63 2.69 -35.62
C SER A 253 -29.35 3.46 -35.27
N GLY A 254 -28.44 2.86 -34.50
CA GLY A 254 -27.17 3.45 -34.09
C GLY A 254 -27.00 3.50 -32.57
N GLU A 255 -26.04 4.32 -32.14
CA GLU A 255 -25.74 4.55 -30.71
C GLU A 255 -26.69 5.59 -30.13
N SER A 256 -27.22 5.31 -28.94
CA SER A 256 -28.13 6.20 -28.24
C SER A 256 -27.37 7.34 -27.57
N ALA A 257 -27.81 8.57 -27.80
CA ALA A 257 -27.32 9.75 -27.07
C ALA A 257 -27.81 9.77 -25.60
N ASN A 258 -28.91 9.07 -25.31
CA ASN A 258 -29.51 8.99 -23.97
C ASN A 258 -29.76 7.51 -23.61
N PRO A 259 -28.74 6.78 -23.14
CA PRO A 259 -28.85 5.37 -22.76
C PRO A 259 -29.90 5.19 -21.65
N ARG A 260 -30.89 4.31 -21.87
CA ARG A 260 -32.02 4.13 -20.93
C ARG A 260 -31.64 3.33 -19.68
N VAL A 261 -30.53 2.60 -19.74
CA VAL A 261 -30.02 1.74 -18.66
C VAL A 261 -29.24 2.51 -17.59
N LEU A 262 -28.81 3.73 -17.90
CA LEU A 262 -27.90 4.51 -17.06
C LEU A 262 -28.49 4.82 -15.68
N ASP A 263 -29.72 5.35 -15.63
CA ASP A 263 -30.37 5.73 -14.37
C ASP A 263 -30.69 4.52 -13.49
N ALA A 264 -31.00 3.38 -14.10
CA ALA A 264 -31.31 2.17 -13.35
C ALA A 264 -30.09 1.57 -12.69
N VAL A 265 -28.96 1.50 -13.40
CA VAL A 265 -27.70 1.04 -12.81
C VAL A 265 -27.23 2.03 -11.74
N ALA A 266 -27.32 3.33 -12.00
CA ALA A 266 -26.97 4.35 -11.01
C ALA A 266 -27.84 4.22 -9.74
N SER A 267 -29.14 4.04 -9.89
CA SER A 267 -30.06 3.87 -8.77
C SER A 267 -29.84 2.56 -8.02
N ALA A 268 -29.51 1.47 -8.71
CA ALA A 268 -29.24 0.16 -8.10
C ALA A 268 -27.92 0.13 -7.32
N LEU A 269 -26.94 0.97 -7.68
CA LEU A 269 -25.65 1.05 -6.98
C LEU A 269 -25.72 1.88 -5.68
N LYS A 270 -26.59 2.89 -5.58
CA LYS A 270 -26.70 3.76 -4.40
C LYS A 270 -26.89 3.00 -3.07
N PRO A 271 -27.77 1.97 -2.97
CA PRO A 271 -27.92 1.17 -1.74
C PRO A 271 -26.67 0.40 -1.31
N LEU A 272 -25.64 0.32 -2.16
CA LEU A 272 -24.40 -0.38 -1.84
C LEU A 272 -23.40 0.49 -1.06
N GLY A 273 -23.70 1.77 -0.82
CA GLY A 273 -22.89 2.66 0.01
C GLY A 273 -21.78 3.42 -0.74
N VAL A 274 -21.83 3.41 -2.07
CA VAL A 274 -20.97 4.23 -2.94
C VAL A 274 -21.73 5.48 -3.37
N GLU A 275 -21.06 6.63 -3.45
CA GLU A 275 -21.62 7.80 -4.10
C GLU A 275 -21.70 7.55 -5.60
N VAL A 276 -22.76 8.01 -6.25
CA VAL A 276 -22.99 7.71 -7.67
C VAL A 276 -23.23 9.00 -8.43
N ALA A 277 -22.42 9.22 -9.47
CA ALA A 277 -22.63 10.27 -10.46
C ALA A 277 -22.96 9.65 -11.82
N ALA A 278 -24.09 10.04 -12.40
CA ALA A 278 -24.42 9.73 -13.78
C ALA A 278 -23.58 10.58 -14.74
N PHE A 279 -23.03 9.97 -15.79
CA PHE A 279 -22.37 10.72 -16.85
C PHE A 279 -23.41 11.43 -17.73
N ASN A 280 -23.36 12.76 -17.74
CA ASN A 280 -24.33 13.62 -18.44
C ASN A 280 -23.75 14.27 -19.71
N GLY A 281 -22.61 13.79 -20.21
CA GLY A 281 -21.95 14.32 -21.41
C GLY A 281 -22.21 13.51 -22.67
N VAL A 282 -21.59 13.92 -23.78
CA VAL A 282 -21.56 13.12 -25.02
C VAL A 282 -20.47 12.06 -24.92
N LEU A 283 -20.86 10.79 -25.00
CA LEU A 283 -19.95 9.65 -25.00
C LEU A 283 -19.40 9.38 -26.39
N ALA A 284 -18.10 9.57 -26.58
CA ALA A 284 -17.43 9.08 -27.78
C ALA A 284 -17.22 7.57 -27.69
N SER A 285 -17.81 6.80 -28.61
CA SER A 285 -17.80 5.32 -28.64
C SER A 285 -16.42 4.71 -28.38
N GLU A 286 -15.40 5.17 -29.10
CA GLU A 286 -14.03 4.63 -29.00
C GLU A 286 -13.40 4.91 -27.63
N ARG A 287 -13.64 6.10 -27.06
CA ARG A 287 -13.17 6.42 -25.70
C ARG A 287 -13.89 5.59 -24.65
N PHE A 288 -15.20 5.39 -24.81
CA PHE A 288 -15.95 4.52 -23.92
C PHE A 288 -15.42 3.09 -23.96
N LYS A 289 -15.20 2.51 -25.15
CA LYS A 289 -14.67 1.15 -25.29
C LYS A 289 -13.27 1.02 -24.68
N ALA A 290 -12.41 2.03 -24.84
CA ALA A 290 -11.10 2.05 -24.18
C ALA A 290 -11.24 2.06 -22.65
N ALA A 291 -12.08 2.94 -22.09
CA ALA A 291 -12.37 2.98 -20.65
C ALA A 291 -13.00 1.66 -20.16
N PHE A 292 -13.91 1.08 -20.95
CA PHE A 292 -14.53 -0.22 -20.69
C PHE A 292 -13.52 -1.37 -20.68
N GLY A 293 -12.42 -1.23 -21.43
CA GLY A 293 -11.27 -2.11 -21.44
C GLY A 293 -10.29 -1.91 -20.28
N GLY A 294 -10.43 -0.85 -19.49
CA GLY A 294 -9.51 -0.52 -18.39
C GLY A 294 -8.42 0.49 -18.74
N ASP A 295 -8.53 1.24 -19.84
CA ASP A 295 -7.54 2.26 -20.16
C ASP A 295 -7.63 3.46 -19.20
N ALA A 296 -6.58 3.69 -18.40
CA ALA A 296 -6.56 4.72 -17.37
C ALA A 296 -6.67 6.15 -17.93
N ALA A 297 -6.11 6.41 -19.12
CA ALA A 297 -6.21 7.72 -19.76
C ALA A 297 -7.65 8.00 -20.23
N ALA A 298 -8.33 7.00 -20.79
CA ALA A 298 -9.73 7.09 -21.17
C ALA A 298 -10.67 7.26 -19.97
N LEU A 299 -10.39 6.57 -18.85
CA LEU A 299 -11.12 6.74 -17.59
C LEU A 299 -10.96 8.16 -17.04
N SER A 300 -9.74 8.69 -17.03
CA SER A 300 -9.45 10.07 -16.62
C SER A 300 -10.14 11.10 -17.52
N ALA A 301 -10.16 10.87 -18.83
CA ALA A 301 -10.87 11.74 -19.77
C ALA A 301 -12.40 11.69 -19.56
N LEU A 302 -12.94 10.51 -19.23
CA LEU A 302 -14.36 10.33 -18.94
C LEU A 302 -14.79 11.02 -17.63
N SER A 303 -13.92 11.03 -16.62
CA SER A 303 -14.21 11.68 -15.34
C SER A 303 -14.17 13.20 -15.40
N GLY A 304 -13.39 13.78 -16.31
CA GLY A 304 -13.28 15.23 -16.47
C GLY A 304 -12.89 15.91 -15.16
N SER A 305 -13.73 16.81 -14.65
CA SER A 305 -13.52 17.49 -13.36
C SER A 305 -13.97 16.68 -12.14
N VAL A 306 -14.69 15.58 -12.34
CA VAL A 306 -15.20 14.72 -11.27
C VAL A 306 -14.07 13.81 -10.79
N LYS A 307 -13.79 13.79 -9.48
CA LYS A 307 -12.82 12.87 -8.88
C LYS A 307 -13.48 11.53 -8.57
N ALA A 308 -13.75 10.74 -9.60
CA ALA A 308 -14.27 9.39 -9.44
C ALA A 308 -13.14 8.43 -9.04
N GLY A 309 -13.37 7.61 -8.01
CA GLY A 309 -12.48 6.49 -7.68
C GLY A 309 -12.81 5.22 -8.48
N PHE A 310 -14.05 5.13 -8.96
CA PHE A 310 -14.59 3.98 -9.68
C PHE A 310 -15.44 4.40 -10.86
N PHE A 311 -15.61 3.47 -11.80
CA PHE A 311 -16.39 3.64 -13.01
C PHE A 311 -17.28 2.41 -13.19
N ALA A 312 -18.60 2.62 -13.19
CA ALA A 312 -19.57 1.58 -13.53
C ALA A 312 -19.96 1.77 -15.00
N LEU A 313 -19.35 0.97 -15.87
CA LEU A 313 -19.47 1.09 -17.32
C LEU A 313 -20.39 0.01 -17.85
N VAL A 314 -21.41 0.42 -18.61
CA VAL A 314 -22.44 -0.47 -19.15
C VAL A 314 -22.40 -0.47 -20.66
N HIS A 315 -22.26 -1.64 -21.28
CA HIS A 315 -22.35 -1.79 -22.74
C HIS A 315 -23.56 -2.63 -23.10
N VAL A 316 -24.47 -2.07 -23.89
CA VAL A 316 -25.68 -2.74 -24.37
C VAL A 316 -25.68 -2.74 -25.88
N ASP A 317 -25.93 -3.90 -26.47
CA ASP A 317 -26.07 -4.09 -27.91
C ASP A 317 -27.37 -4.83 -28.21
N VAL A 318 -28.30 -4.16 -28.90
CA VAL A 318 -29.59 -4.71 -29.32
C VAL A 318 -29.50 -5.13 -30.78
N GLY A 319 -29.72 -6.42 -31.04
CA GLY A 319 -29.75 -6.97 -32.40
C GLY A 319 -30.97 -6.51 -33.20
N ALA A 320 -30.89 -6.69 -34.52
CA ALA A 320 -32.02 -6.44 -35.42
C ALA A 320 -33.24 -7.31 -35.04
N PRO A 321 -34.44 -6.73 -34.89
CA PRO A 321 -35.63 -7.51 -34.57
C PRO A 321 -35.97 -8.52 -35.66
N THR A 322 -36.41 -9.70 -35.25
CA THR A 322 -36.89 -10.76 -36.16
C THR A 322 -38.39 -10.95 -35.98
N ARG A 323 -39.11 -11.23 -37.07
CA ARG A 323 -40.53 -11.60 -37.00
C ARG A 323 -40.68 -13.02 -36.46
N MET A 324 -41.71 -13.24 -35.64
CA MET A 324 -42.05 -14.56 -35.14
C MET A 324 -42.69 -15.40 -36.23
N GLU A 325 -42.10 -16.57 -36.50
CA GLU A 325 -42.65 -17.58 -37.39
C GLU A 325 -42.96 -18.83 -36.58
N TYR A 326 -44.21 -19.29 -36.62
CA TYR A 326 -44.63 -20.52 -35.94
C TYR A 326 -45.49 -21.36 -36.88
N GLY A 327 -45.07 -22.59 -37.15
CA GLY A 327 -45.76 -23.49 -38.07
C GLY A 327 -45.89 -22.95 -39.50
N GLY A 328 -44.90 -22.19 -39.98
CA GLY A 328 -44.90 -21.59 -41.32
C GLY A 328 -45.78 -20.35 -41.48
N LYS A 329 -46.42 -19.87 -40.39
CA LYS A 329 -47.16 -18.60 -40.38
C LYS A 329 -46.30 -17.50 -39.77
N VAL A 330 -46.22 -16.36 -40.44
CA VAL A 330 -45.55 -15.15 -39.98
C VAL A 330 -46.54 -14.32 -39.16
N TYR A 331 -46.18 -14.01 -37.92
CA TYR A 331 -46.97 -13.17 -37.02
C TYR A 331 -46.41 -11.74 -37.01
N ASN A 332 -47.27 -10.74 -36.82
CA ASN A 332 -46.86 -9.36 -36.55
C ASN A 332 -46.37 -9.18 -35.11
N ILE A 333 -45.51 -10.10 -34.67
CA ILE A 333 -44.81 -10.07 -33.39
C ILE A 333 -43.33 -10.04 -33.74
N PHE A 334 -42.69 -8.96 -33.39
CA PHE A 334 -41.25 -8.77 -33.55
C PHE A 334 -40.57 -9.14 -32.23
N ILE A 335 -39.44 -9.82 -32.32
CA ILE A 335 -38.61 -10.21 -31.18
C ILE A 335 -37.24 -9.55 -31.36
N ALA A 336 -36.82 -8.77 -30.36
CA ALA A 336 -35.48 -8.21 -30.29
C ALA A 336 -34.69 -8.94 -29.19
N SER A 337 -33.38 -9.12 -29.39
CA SER A 337 -32.49 -9.73 -28.41
C SER A 337 -31.32 -8.78 -28.12
N ALA A 338 -30.97 -8.64 -26.85
CA ALA A 338 -29.87 -7.80 -26.42
C ALA A 338 -28.80 -8.55 -25.64
N LYS A 339 -27.58 -8.03 -25.73
CA LYS A 339 -26.45 -8.34 -24.86
C LYS A 339 -26.17 -7.13 -23.99
N ALA A 340 -26.03 -7.34 -22.69
CA ALA A 340 -25.69 -6.29 -21.74
C ALA A 340 -24.49 -6.73 -20.90
N THR A 341 -23.51 -5.85 -20.74
CA THR A 341 -22.34 -6.10 -19.88
C THR A 341 -22.14 -4.93 -18.94
N LEU A 342 -22.10 -5.22 -17.63
CA LEU A 342 -21.72 -4.27 -16.58
C LEU A 342 -20.28 -4.56 -16.17
N ARG A 343 -19.44 -3.53 -16.16
CA ARG A 343 -18.10 -3.57 -15.57
C ARG A 343 -17.95 -2.50 -14.51
N ILE A 344 -17.28 -2.83 -13.41
CA ILE A 344 -16.78 -1.86 -12.45
C ILE A 344 -15.27 -1.82 -12.58
N VAL A 345 -14.75 -0.63 -12.85
CA VAL A 345 -13.34 -0.38 -13.13
C VAL A 345 -12.83 0.66 -12.14
N ARG A 346 -11.63 0.46 -11.60
CA ARG A 346 -10.95 1.44 -10.74
C ARG A 346 -10.31 2.53 -11.59
N VAL A 347 -9.99 3.65 -10.96
CA VAL A 347 -9.24 4.75 -11.62
C VAL A 347 -7.89 4.34 -12.21
N ASP A 348 -7.26 3.29 -11.67
CA ASP A 348 -5.99 2.73 -12.18
C ASP A 348 -6.17 1.78 -13.38
N GLY A 349 -7.41 1.58 -13.85
CA GLY A 349 -7.73 0.71 -14.98
C GLY A 349 -8.06 -0.74 -14.59
N THR A 350 -7.88 -1.12 -13.32
CA THR A 350 -8.18 -2.48 -12.88
C THR A 350 -9.67 -2.76 -12.94
N VAL A 351 -10.07 -3.78 -13.69
CA VAL A 351 -11.45 -4.29 -13.69
C VAL A 351 -11.67 -5.15 -12.45
N VAL A 352 -12.57 -4.70 -11.56
CA VAL A 352 -12.84 -5.36 -10.27
C VAL A 352 -14.13 -6.15 -10.24
N PHE A 353 -15.02 -5.88 -11.19
CA PHE A 353 -16.24 -6.64 -11.40
C PHE A 353 -16.60 -6.61 -12.87
N ALA A 354 -17.06 -7.73 -13.40
CA ALA A 354 -17.58 -7.82 -14.76
C ALA A 354 -18.67 -8.89 -14.82
N GLN A 355 -19.85 -8.51 -15.31
CA GLN A 355 -20.94 -9.45 -15.53
C GLN A 355 -21.59 -9.17 -16.87
N ALA A 356 -21.75 -10.23 -17.67
CA ALA A 356 -22.46 -10.18 -18.93
C ALA A 356 -23.79 -10.94 -18.82
N LYS A 357 -24.78 -10.48 -19.58
CA LYS A 357 -26.06 -11.12 -19.82
C LYS A 357 -26.32 -11.12 -21.31
N ASP A 358 -26.50 -12.30 -21.88
CA ASP A 358 -26.91 -12.49 -23.27
C ASP A 358 -28.37 -12.94 -23.31
N GLY A 359 -29.02 -12.74 -24.46
CA GLY A 359 -30.34 -13.27 -24.74
C GLY A 359 -31.48 -12.57 -23.99
N VAL A 360 -31.33 -11.29 -23.61
CA VAL A 360 -32.46 -10.53 -23.05
C VAL A 360 -33.45 -10.23 -24.16
N ARG A 361 -34.66 -10.79 -24.09
CA ARG A 361 -35.63 -10.75 -25.20
C ARG A 361 -36.77 -9.79 -24.96
N GLY A 362 -36.93 -8.83 -25.86
CA GLY A 362 -38.11 -7.98 -25.97
C GLY A 362 -39.06 -8.45 -27.07
N GLN A 363 -40.34 -8.11 -26.96
CA GLN A 363 -41.34 -8.39 -27.98
C GLN A 363 -42.27 -7.19 -28.20
N GLY A 364 -42.77 -7.02 -29.42
CA GLY A 364 -43.69 -5.94 -29.75
C GLY A 364 -44.41 -6.12 -31.08
N GLY A 365 -45.50 -5.36 -31.28
CA GLY A 365 -46.25 -5.35 -32.54
C GLY A 365 -45.52 -4.66 -33.70
N THR A 366 -44.42 -3.96 -33.40
CA THR A 366 -43.51 -3.31 -34.36
C THR A 366 -42.06 -3.57 -33.95
N GLU A 367 -41.13 -3.38 -34.88
CA GLU A 367 -39.69 -3.49 -34.60
C GLU A 367 -39.25 -2.57 -33.45
N GLN A 368 -39.69 -1.32 -33.48
CA GLN A 368 -39.38 -0.33 -32.44
C GLN A 368 -39.96 -0.74 -31.07
N ALA A 369 -41.20 -1.22 -31.03
CA ALA A 369 -41.80 -1.67 -29.77
C ALA A 369 -41.07 -2.89 -29.18
N ALA A 370 -40.55 -3.79 -30.02
CA ALA A 370 -39.74 -4.92 -29.57
C ALA A 370 -38.39 -4.46 -29.01
N ILE A 371 -37.74 -3.47 -29.63
CA ILE A 371 -36.51 -2.85 -29.11
C ILE A 371 -36.77 -2.16 -27.76
N ASP A 372 -37.85 -1.37 -27.67
CA ASP A 372 -38.20 -0.65 -26.45
C ASP A 372 -38.47 -1.61 -25.27
N ASP A 373 -39.26 -2.67 -25.50
CA ASP A 373 -39.50 -3.73 -24.50
C ASP A 373 -38.20 -4.47 -24.13
N CYS A 374 -37.32 -4.71 -25.10
CA CYS A 374 -36.02 -5.34 -24.86
C CYS A 374 -35.16 -4.48 -23.93
N LEU A 375 -35.07 -3.17 -24.16
CA LEU A 375 -34.31 -2.24 -23.32
C LEU A 375 -34.90 -2.11 -21.91
N VAL A 376 -36.23 -2.13 -21.76
CA VAL A 376 -36.90 -2.18 -20.45
C VAL A 376 -36.47 -3.42 -19.67
N LYS A 377 -36.44 -4.59 -20.32
CA LYS A 377 -35.99 -5.84 -19.69
C LYS A 377 -34.49 -5.85 -19.39
N VAL A 378 -33.66 -5.27 -20.26
CA VAL A 378 -32.22 -5.11 -19.99
C VAL A 378 -32.00 -4.28 -18.72
N ARG A 379 -32.77 -3.21 -18.54
CA ARG A 379 -32.73 -2.36 -17.35
C ARG A 379 -33.03 -3.15 -16.08
N GLU A 380 -34.08 -3.98 -16.11
CA GLU A 380 -34.47 -4.85 -14.99
C GLU A 380 -33.40 -5.90 -14.70
N GLU A 381 -32.85 -6.54 -15.73
CA GLU A 381 -31.78 -7.53 -15.58
C GLU A 381 -30.49 -6.92 -15.02
N LEU A 382 -30.10 -5.71 -15.45
CA LEU A 382 -28.93 -5.01 -14.90
C LEU A 382 -29.13 -4.63 -13.43
N ALA A 383 -30.31 -4.14 -13.05
CA ALA A 383 -30.63 -3.89 -11.65
C ALA A 383 -30.62 -5.19 -10.82
N ALA A 384 -31.13 -6.29 -11.38
CA ALA A 384 -31.10 -7.61 -10.75
C ALA A 384 -29.67 -8.14 -10.59
N ILE A 385 -28.77 -7.92 -11.56
CA ILE A 385 -27.34 -8.23 -11.46
C ILE A 385 -26.73 -7.49 -10.27
N VAL A 386 -26.96 -6.17 -10.17
CA VAL A 386 -26.40 -5.36 -9.07
C VAL A 386 -26.93 -5.82 -7.71
N SER A 387 -28.22 -6.18 -7.63
CA SER A 387 -28.83 -6.69 -6.39
C SER A 387 -28.28 -8.06 -5.99
N ARG A 388 -28.30 -9.02 -6.92
CA ARG A 388 -27.83 -10.40 -6.70
C ARG A 388 -26.35 -10.44 -6.34
N ASP A 389 -25.53 -9.67 -7.03
CA ASP A 389 -24.07 -9.68 -6.91
C ASP A 389 -23.58 -8.57 -5.96
N SER A 390 -24.47 -8.02 -5.13
CA SER A 390 -24.23 -6.87 -4.26
C SER A 390 -23.04 -7.05 -3.30
N ALA A 391 -22.81 -8.26 -2.78
CA ALA A 391 -21.67 -8.55 -1.92
C ALA A 391 -20.33 -8.44 -2.66
N ALA A 392 -20.25 -8.96 -3.89
CA ALA A 392 -19.07 -8.87 -4.73
C ALA A 392 -18.80 -7.43 -5.16
N ILE A 393 -19.86 -6.69 -5.52
CA ILE A 393 -19.76 -5.28 -5.89
C ILE A 393 -19.33 -4.41 -4.70
N LYS A 394 -19.89 -4.63 -3.50
CA LYS A 394 -19.45 -3.95 -2.27
C LYS A 394 -17.97 -4.20 -1.98
N LYS A 395 -17.53 -5.45 -2.13
CA LYS A 395 -16.12 -5.82 -1.98
C LYS A 395 -15.23 -5.06 -2.97
N ALA A 396 -15.65 -4.99 -4.24
CA ALA A 396 -14.96 -4.28 -5.31
C ALA A 396 -14.76 -2.77 -5.04
N PHE A 397 -15.69 -2.13 -4.32
CA PHE A 397 -15.54 -0.73 -3.89
C PHE A 397 -14.67 -0.57 -2.63
N SER A 398 -14.58 -1.60 -1.79
CA SER A 398 -13.83 -1.54 -0.52
C SER A 398 -12.35 -1.91 -0.63
N GLU A 399 -12.00 -2.78 -1.58
CA GLU A 399 -10.63 -3.24 -1.86
C GLU A 399 -10.03 -2.46 -2.98
#